data_AF-A0A3G8YF69-F1
#
_entry.id   AF-A0A3G8YF69-F1
#
_cell.length_a   1.000
_cell.length_b   1.000
_cell.length_c   1.000
_cell.angle_alpha   90.00
_cell.angle_beta   90.00
_cell.angle_gamma   90.00
#
_symmetry.space_group_name_H-M   'P 1'
#
loop_
_entity.id
_entity.type
_entity.pdbx_description
1 polymer ?
#
loop_
_entity_poly.entity_id
_entity_poly.type
_entity_poly.pdbx_seq_one_letter_code
_entity_poly.pdbx_strand_id
1 'polypeptide(L)'
;MRRSATSPLLSGLLTDKGRQRSVNQDAGLAVESLSGGLYAVADGMGGHAAGELAANLALDALGNTFLKGRKRPPERLAEAVQAANLEVMHHAVGEYVGMGTTLVALAIDKGAALLAHVGDSRAYLLRGGELTRLTEDHSWVAEQVRLGHLTEAEAREHQWRSVVSNALGGEERVRLELYGFALKQGDRLMLCSDGLSGVVEEHDLKAMLGWGLPPAITVQRLVDAANSLGGPDNVTAVVVDVDCQQPLPSYSLPPRQNDGPIYVDVLLGSRKGSSPLVYAALALVYFALMGALLFQEERTFILSVSAAALIGVLLWMKWHSQRRLQQALPQALRLKKTAGPPKDQQDLN
;
A
#
# COMPACT_ATOMS: atom_id res chain seq x y z
N MET A 1 -37.06 10.91 1.54
CA MET A 1 -36.01 11.53 0.72
C MET A 1 -34.94 10.50 0.41
N ARG A 2 -34.94 9.91 -0.79
CA ARG A 2 -33.80 9.11 -1.26
C ARG A 2 -32.68 10.10 -1.59
N ARG A 3 -31.64 10.18 -0.76
CA ARG A 3 -30.41 10.87 -1.15
C ARG A 3 -29.92 10.21 -2.44
N SER A 4 -29.74 10.99 -3.49
CA SER A 4 -29.06 10.55 -4.71
C SER A 4 -27.73 9.91 -4.27
N ALA A 5 -27.47 8.67 -4.71
CA ALA A 5 -26.28 7.91 -4.35
C ALA A 5 -25.08 8.39 -5.18
N THR A 6 -24.80 9.69 -5.15
CA THR A 6 -23.55 10.24 -5.70
C THR A 6 -22.41 9.87 -4.77
N SER A 7 -21.33 9.36 -5.35
CA SER A 7 -20.08 9.08 -4.65
C SER A 7 -19.67 10.32 -3.82
N PRO A 8 -19.21 10.14 -2.58
CA PRO A 8 -18.70 11.24 -1.75
C PRO A 8 -17.39 11.85 -2.28
N LEU A 9 -16.85 11.28 -3.35
CA LEU A 9 -15.61 11.64 -4.01
C LEU A 9 -15.90 12.05 -5.44
N LEU A 10 -15.22 13.09 -5.91
CA LEU A 10 -15.11 13.39 -7.32
C LEU A 10 -13.66 13.20 -7.73
N SER A 11 -13.42 12.51 -8.84
CA SER A 11 -12.07 12.27 -9.32
C SER A 11 -11.87 12.63 -10.79
N GLY A 12 -10.63 12.92 -11.14
CA GLY A 12 -10.17 13.10 -12.51
C GLY A 12 -8.85 12.36 -12.67
N LEU A 13 -8.69 11.67 -13.80
CA LEU A 13 -7.48 10.96 -14.18
C LEU A 13 -7.15 11.34 -15.62
N LEU A 14 -5.89 11.68 -15.87
CA LEU A 14 -5.38 11.86 -17.21
C LEU A 14 -3.96 11.32 -17.30
N THR A 15 -3.67 10.64 -18.40
CA THR A 15 -2.32 10.22 -18.78
C THR A 15 -2.05 10.73 -20.19
N ASP A 16 -0.85 11.25 -20.41
CA ASP A 16 -0.38 11.77 -21.69
C ASP A 16 1.06 11.33 -21.92
N LYS A 17 1.39 11.05 -23.18
CA LYS A 17 2.71 10.59 -23.56
C LYS A 17 3.81 11.65 -23.34
N GLY A 18 3.44 12.91 -23.21
CA GLY A 18 4.39 14.01 -23.29
C GLY A 18 4.72 14.37 -24.73
N ARG A 19 5.74 15.22 -24.91
CA ARG A 19 6.16 15.72 -26.22
C ARG A 19 7.39 14.99 -26.78
N GLN A 20 8.22 14.42 -25.91
CA GLN A 20 9.52 13.85 -26.30
C GLN A 20 9.53 12.32 -26.36
N ARG A 21 8.63 11.64 -25.65
CA ARG A 21 8.57 10.17 -25.63
C ARG A 21 7.77 9.64 -26.83
N SER A 22 8.16 8.47 -27.33
CA SER A 22 7.52 7.79 -28.46
C SER A 22 6.34 6.91 -28.02
N VAL A 23 6.40 6.38 -26.79
CA VAL A 23 5.42 5.51 -26.12
C VAL A 23 5.07 6.09 -24.75
N ASN A 24 3.85 5.82 -24.27
CA ASN A 24 3.44 6.14 -22.90
C ASN A 24 3.62 4.90 -22.02
N GLN A 25 4.55 4.97 -21.08
CA GLN A 25 4.88 3.89 -20.14
C GLN A 25 4.24 4.10 -18.77
N ASP A 26 3.55 5.23 -18.57
CA ASP A 26 2.73 5.45 -17.40
C ASP A 26 1.38 4.74 -17.52
N ALA A 27 0.81 4.42 -16.37
CA ALA A 27 -0.59 4.03 -16.24
C ALA A 27 -1.24 4.72 -15.03
N GLY A 28 -2.57 4.86 -15.09
CA GLY A 28 -3.37 5.42 -14.01
C GLY A 28 -4.62 4.59 -13.73
N LEU A 29 -5.03 4.54 -12.47
CA LEU A 29 -6.20 3.82 -11.99
C LEU A 29 -7.09 4.77 -11.18
N ALA A 30 -8.39 4.77 -11.45
CA ALA A 30 -9.40 5.44 -10.63
C ALA A 30 -10.66 4.57 -10.55
N VAL A 31 -10.89 3.98 -9.38
CA VAL A 31 -12.03 3.10 -9.11
C VAL A 31 -12.81 3.65 -7.92
N GLU A 32 -13.98 4.19 -8.19
CA GLU A 32 -14.88 4.71 -7.15
C GLU A 32 -15.79 3.62 -6.59
N SER A 33 -16.17 3.77 -5.32
CA SER A 33 -17.11 2.91 -4.62
C SER A 33 -18.02 3.74 -3.71
N LEU A 34 -19.13 3.16 -3.26
CA LEU A 34 -20.11 3.89 -2.43
C LEU A 34 -19.53 4.50 -1.15
N SER A 35 -18.47 3.91 -0.60
CA SER A 35 -17.86 4.33 0.66
C SER A 35 -16.41 4.81 0.50
N GLY A 36 -15.94 5.07 -0.73
CA GLY A 36 -14.56 5.47 -0.96
C GLY A 36 -14.07 5.15 -2.36
N GLY A 37 -12.80 4.81 -2.53
CA GLY A 37 -12.24 4.47 -3.85
C GLY A 37 -10.79 3.99 -3.78
N LEU A 38 -10.28 3.51 -4.90
CA LEU A 38 -8.87 3.19 -5.10
C LEU A 38 -8.36 4.00 -6.29
N TYR A 39 -7.31 4.77 -6.05
CA TYR A 39 -6.64 5.59 -7.05
C TYR A 39 -5.17 5.22 -7.08
N ALA A 40 -4.55 5.18 -8.26
CA ALA A 40 -3.13 4.91 -8.34
C ALA A 40 -2.51 5.49 -9.62
N VAL A 41 -1.20 5.73 -9.54
CA VAL A 41 -0.34 6.06 -10.68
C VAL A 41 0.86 5.12 -10.63
N ALA A 42 1.26 4.62 -11.79
CA ALA A 42 2.41 3.76 -11.99
C ALA A 42 3.22 4.28 -13.18
N ASP A 43 4.53 4.44 -13.00
CA ASP A 43 5.48 4.88 -14.03
C ASP A 43 6.40 3.70 -14.37
N GLY A 44 6.24 3.21 -15.60
CA GLY A 44 6.87 1.99 -16.09
C GLY A 44 8.27 2.20 -16.66
N MET A 45 9.21 1.35 -16.26
CA MET A 45 10.60 1.34 -16.71
C MET A 45 10.99 -0.03 -17.31
N GLY A 46 12.03 -0.05 -18.16
CA GLY A 46 12.54 -1.29 -18.78
C GLY A 46 12.70 -1.26 -20.31
N GLY A 47 12.71 -0.09 -20.94
CA GLY A 47 12.62 0.04 -22.40
C GLY A 47 11.15 0.06 -22.87
N HIS A 48 10.91 0.53 -24.10
CA HIS A 48 9.58 1.02 -24.55
C HIS A 48 8.40 0.09 -24.22
N ALA A 49 8.35 -1.12 -24.80
CA ALA A 49 7.22 -2.04 -24.60
C ALA A 49 7.17 -2.62 -23.18
N ALA A 50 8.31 -2.72 -22.50
CA ALA A 50 8.40 -3.35 -21.19
C ALA A 50 7.88 -2.47 -20.06
N GLY A 51 8.15 -1.16 -20.11
CA GLY A 51 7.63 -0.21 -19.13
C GLY A 51 6.10 -0.11 -19.15
N GLU A 52 5.51 0.04 -20.35
CA GLU A 52 4.05 0.08 -20.51
C GLU A 52 3.40 -1.20 -19.96
N LEU A 53 3.96 -2.37 -20.28
CA LEU A 53 3.47 -3.65 -19.77
C LEU A 53 3.57 -3.72 -18.24
N ALA A 54 4.71 -3.32 -17.66
CA ALA A 54 4.92 -3.35 -16.22
C ALA A 54 3.92 -2.47 -15.46
N ALA A 55 3.70 -1.23 -15.90
CA ALA A 55 2.76 -0.30 -15.26
C ALA A 55 1.32 -0.82 -15.30
N ASN A 56 0.88 -1.33 -16.45
CA ASN A 56 -0.47 -1.88 -16.61
C ASN A 56 -0.67 -3.16 -15.76
N LEU A 57 0.26 -4.11 -15.79
CA LEU A 57 0.20 -5.32 -14.98
C LEU A 57 0.11 -5.00 -13.48
N ALA A 58 0.90 -4.01 -13.02
CA ALA A 58 0.89 -3.60 -11.63
C ALA A 58 -0.48 -3.03 -11.22
N LEU A 59 -1.06 -2.12 -12.00
CA LEU A 59 -2.36 -1.51 -11.67
C LEU A 59 -3.52 -2.51 -11.77
N ASP A 60 -3.50 -3.42 -12.75
CA ASP A 60 -4.49 -4.47 -12.88
C ASP A 60 -4.45 -5.42 -11.69
N ALA A 61 -3.26 -5.89 -11.29
CA ALA A 61 -3.08 -6.76 -10.14
C ALA A 61 -3.46 -6.05 -8.82
N LEU A 62 -3.09 -4.77 -8.67
CA LEU A 62 -3.46 -3.93 -7.53
C LEU A 62 -4.98 -3.82 -7.39
N GLY A 63 -5.66 -3.39 -8.46
CA GLY A 63 -7.11 -3.20 -8.48
C GLY A 63 -7.84 -4.51 -8.20
N ASN A 64 -7.49 -5.58 -8.91
CA ASN A 64 -8.11 -6.89 -8.74
C ASN A 64 -7.95 -7.44 -7.33
N THR A 65 -6.74 -7.39 -6.77
CA THR A 65 -6.45 -7.95 -5.45
C THR A 65 -7.11 -7.12 -4.35
N PHE A 66 -7.06 -5.78 -4.46
CA PHE A 66 -7.66 -4.89 -3.48
C PHE A 66 -9.18 -5.04 -3.42
N LEU A 67 -9.86 -5.11 -4.57
CA LEU A 67 -11.32 -5.20 -4.64
C LEU A 67 -11.87 -6.58 -4.23
N LYS A 68 -11.14 -7.67 -4.53
CA LYS A 68 -11.51 -9.03 -4.11
C LYS A 68 -11.12 -9.34 -2.66
N GLY A 69 -10.21 -8.55 -2.09
CA GLY A 69 -9.68 -8.72 -0.74
C GLY A 69 -10.76 -8.61 0.35
N ARG A 70 -10.72 -9.54 1.30
CA ARG A 70 -11.67 -9.60 2.44
C ARG A 70 -11.07 -9.15 3.77
N LYS A 71 -9.76 -8.89 3.82
CA LYS A 71 -9.09 -8.36 5.00
C LYS A 71 -9.50 -6.90 5.24
N ARG A 72 -8.98 -6.31 6.31
CA ARG A 72 -9.14 -4.87 6.54
C ARG A 72 -8.39 -4.07 5.45
N PRO A 73 -8.81 -2.83 5.15
CA PRO A 73 -8.25 -2.06 4.03
C PRO A 73 -6.72 -1.87 4.03
N PRO A 74 -6.03 -1.59 5.16
CA PRO A 74 -4.57 -1.50 5.16
C PRO A 74 -3.89 -2.80 4.74
N GLU A 75 -4.34 -3.93 5.29
CA GLU A 75 -3.83 -5.24 4.95
C GLU A 75 -4.13 -5.61 3.49
N ARG A 76 -5.33 -5.28 3.00
CA ARG A 76 -5.69 -5.47 1.59
C ARG A 76 -4.81 -4.67 0.66
N LEU A 77 -4.50 -3.42 1.00
CA LEU A 77 -3.68 -2.55 0.17
C LEU A 77 -2.24 -3.08 0.12
N ALA A 78 -1.67 -3.45 1.26
CA ALA A 78 -0.34 -4.08 1.31
C ALA A 78 -0.27 -5.39 0.50
N GLU A 79 -1.29 -6.25 0.62
CA GLU A 79 -1.39 -7.48 -0.18
C GLU A 79 -1.53 -7.20 -1.67
N ALA A 80 -2.29 -6.18 -2.05
CA ALA A 80 -2.47 -5.78 -3.43
C ALA A 80 -1.19 -5.24 -4.05
N VAL A 81 -0.39 -4.46 -3.30
CA VAL A 81 0.93 -4.01 -3.76
C VAL A 81 1.89 -5.19 -3.92
N GLN A 82 1.90 -6.14 -2.98
CA GLN A 82 2.72 -7.34 -3.10
C GLN A 82 2.29 -8.20 -4.31
N ALA A 83 0.98 -8.31 -4.58
CA ALA A 83 0.49 -9.00 -5.76
C ALA A 83 0.93 -8.30 -7.05
N ALA A 84 0.84 -6.96 -7.10
CA ALA A 84 1.35 -6.16 -8.22
C ALA A 84 2.84 -6.39 -8.46
N ASN A 85 3.66 -6.40 -7.39
CA ASN A 85 5.09 -6.69 -7.49
C ASN A 85 5.38 -8.06 -8.12
N LEU A 86 4.69 -9.09 -7.64
CA LEU A 86 4.86 -10.45 -8.16
C LEU A 86 4.40 -10.57 -9.61
N GLU A 87 3.32 -9.89 -10.00
CA GLU A 87 2.82 -9.93 -11.37
C GLU A 87 3.82 -9.35 -12.37
N VAL A 88 4.42 -8.20 -12.03
CA VAL A 88 5.50 -7.59 -12.82
C VAL A 88 6.70 -8.53 -12.88
N MET A 89 7.13 -9.10 -11.76
CA MET A 89 8.26 -10.03 -11.71
C MET A 89 8.05 -11.28 -12.56
N HIS A 90 6.86 -11.89 -12.50
CA HIS A 90 6.56 -13.10 -13.28
C HIS A 90 6.64 -12.87 -14.79
N HIS A 91 6.34 -11.65 -15.23
CA HIS A 91 6.37 -11.27 -16.65
C HIS A 91 7.72 -10.68 -17.08
N ALA A 92 8.67 -10.46 -16.16
CA ALA A 92 10.00 -9.91 -16.44
C ALA A 92 10.95 -10.98 -17.02
N VAL A 93 10.54 -11.61 -18.12
CA VAL A 93 11.25 -12.72 -18.79
C VAL A 93 11.50 -12.40 -20.26
N GLY A 94 12.53 -13.02 -20.86
CA GLY A 94 12.84 -12.82 -22.28
C GLY A 94 13.23 -11.38 -22.60
N GLU A 95 12.49 -10.73 -23.50
CA GLU A 95 12.70 -9.33 -23.89
C GLU A 95 12.26 -8.32 -22.81
N TYR A 96 11.54 -8.76 -21.78
CA TYR A 96 11.03 -7.95 -20.67
C TYR A 96 11.90 -8.04 -19.40
N VAL A 97 13.07 -8.67 -19.48
CA VAL A 97 13.99 -8.79 -18.35
C VAL A 97 14.38 -7.39 -17.86
N GLY A 98 14.22 -7.17 -16.55
CA GLY A 98 14.53 -5.88 -15.91
C GLY A 98 13.41 -4.84 -16.06
N MET A 99 12.23 -5.22 -16.55
CA MET A 99 11.06 -4.34 -16.47
C MET A 99 10.65 -4.11 -15.02
N GLY A 100 10.15 -2.92 -14.75
CA GLY A 100 9.69 -2.53 -13.43
C GLY A 100 8.73 -1.36 -13.53
N THR A 101 8.17 -0.96 -12.40
CA THR A 101 7.33 0.24 -12.35
C THR A 101 7.34 0.83 -10.95
N THR A 102 7.20 2.14 -10.86
CA THR A 102 6.81 2.80 -9.61
C THR A 102 5.36 2.44 -9.28
N LEU A 103 4.95 2.76 -8.05
CA LEU A 103 3.55 2.76 -7.66
C LEU A 103 3.31 3.77 -6.54
N VAL A 104 2.38 4.69 -6.78
CA VAL A 104 1.72 5.45 -5.71
C VAL A 104 0.24 5.17 -5.75
N ALA A 105 -0.33 4.71 -4.64
CA ALA A 105 -1.72 4.31 -4.53
C ALA A 105 -2.39 4.92 -3.31
N LEU A 106 -3.62 5.39 -3.48
CA LEU A 106 -4.47 5.99 -2.47
C LEU A 106 -5.78 5.21 -2.40
N ALA A 107 -5.97 4.48 -1.29
CA ALA A 107 -7.25 3.87 -0.97
C ALA A 107 -8.01 4.76 0.01
N ILE A 108 -9.16 5.26 -0.40
CA ILE A 108 -10.09 5.98 0.46
C ILE A 108 -11.14 5.00 0.96
N ASP A 109 -11.34 4.94 2.27
CA ASP A 109 -12.41 4.17 2.91
C ASP A 109 -13.01 5.00 4.04
N LYS A 110 -14.26 5.40 3.83
CA LYS A 110 -15.00 6.35 4.65
C LYS A 110 -14.22 7.66 4.82
N GLY A 111 -14.07 8.15 6.04
CA GLY A 111 -13.33 9.38 6.35
C GLY A 111 -11.82 9.22 6.43
N ALA A 112 -11.22 8.17 5.87
CA ALA A 112 -9.78 7.94 5.92
C ALA A 112 -9.18 7.64 4.55
N ALA A 113 -7.94 8.07 4.36
CA ALA A 113 -7.08 7.70 3.25
C ALA A 113 -5.94 6.81 3.73
N LEU A 114 -5.60 5.81 2.91
CA LEU A 114 -4.43 4.96 3.05
C LEU A 114 -3.54 5.20 1.84
N LEU A 115 -2.30 5.62 2.08
CA LEU A 115 -1.30 5.85 1.04
C LEU A 115 -0.33 4.69 1.03
N ALA A 116 -0.14 4.06 -0.12
CA ALA A 116 0.89 3.08 -0.42
C ALA A 116 1.85 3.66 -1.46
N HIS A 117 3.16 3.57 -1.22
CA HIS A 117 4.17 4.23 -2.06
C HIS A 117 5.42 3.36 -2.25
N VAL A 118 5.86 3.26 -3.50
CA VAL A 118 7.08 2.59 -3.99
C VAL A 118 7.61 3.38 -5.20
N GLY A 119 8.80 3.93 -5.12
CA GLY A 119 9.43 4.69 -6.21
C GLY A 119 9.43 6.19 -5.97
N ASP A 120 9.37 6.98 -7.04
CA ASP A 120 9.47 8.45 -7.03
C ASP A 120 8.25 9.16 -7.63
N SER A 121 7.19 8.41 -7.93
CA SER A 121 5.87 8.98 -8.17
C SER A 121 5.29 9.56 -6.87
N ARG A 122 4.65 10.72 -6.95
CA ARG A 122 4.35 11.53 -5.77
C ARG A 122 2.86 11.62 -5.44
N ALA A 123 2.58 11.80 -4.15
CA ALA A 123 1.26 12.16 -3.66
C ALA A 123 1.30 13.49 -2.91
N TYR A 124 0.25 14.29 -3.05
CA TYR A 124 0.08 15.58 -2.42
C TYR A 124 -1.31 15.73 -1.80
N LEU A 125 -1.41 16.49 -0.70
CA LEU A 125 -2.65 16.92 -0.07
C LEU A 125 -2.70 18.45 -0.05
N LEU A 126 -3.72 19.02 -0.70
CA LEU A 126 -4.10 20.40 -0.52
C LEU A 126 -5.19 20.48 0.56
N ARG A 127 -4.88 21.12 1.69
CA ARG A 127 -5.81 21.31 2.81
C ARG A 127 -5.70 22.71 3.36
N GLY A 128 -6.82 23.42 3.40
CA GLY A 128 -6.86 24.79 3.96
C GLY A 128 -5.95 25.77 3.22
N GLY A 129 -5.75 25.56 1.91
CA GLY A 129 -4.85 26.37 1.10
C GLY A 129 -3.38 26.00 1.21
N GLU A 130 -2.99 24.98 1.99
CA GLU A 130 -1.61 24.49 2.06
C GLU A 130 -1.42 23.18 1.31
N LEU A 131 -0.41 23.14 0.45
CA LEU A 131 -0.01 21.94 -0.29
C LEU A 131 1.06 21.22 0.51
N THR A 132 0.78 19.99 0.91
CA THR A 132 1.72 19.13 1.63
C THR A 132 2.04 17.91 0.77
N ARG A 133 3.32 17.70 0.48
CA ARG A 133 3.81 16.46 -0.13
C ARG A 133 3.70 15.31 0.88
N LEU A 134 3.12 14.20 0.44
CA LEU A 134 2.85 13.03 1.27
C LEU A 134 3.93 11.95 1.15
N THR A 135 4.59 11.83 -0.01
CA THR A 135 5.63 10.82 -0.27
C THR A 135 7.03 11.42 -0.20
N GLU A 136 8.02 10.58 0.09
CA GLU A 136 9.44 10.88 -0.10
C GLU A 136 9.99 9.97 -1.19
N ASP A 137 10.68 10.50 -2.19
CA ASP A 137 11.08 9.72 -3.36
C ASP A 137 12.07 8.61 -2.96
N HIS A 138 11.84 7.41 -3.47
CA HIS A 138 12.79 6.31 -3.41
C HIS A 138 13.73 6.40 -4.61
N SER A 139 14.56 7.45 -4.63
CA SER A 139 15.61 7.65 -5.63
C SER A 139 16.99 7.66 -4.98
N TRP A 140 18.02 7.42 -5.78
CA TRP A 140 19.39 7.46 -5.29
C TRP A 140 19.75 8.84 -4.71
N VAL A 141 19.31 9.92 -5.38
CA VAL A 141 19.59 11.29 -4.93
C VAL A 141 18.82 11.63 -3.65
N ALA A 142 17.56 11.17 -3.52
CA ALA A 142 16.79 11.37 -2.31
C ALA A 142 17.43 10.64 -1.12
N GLU A 143 17.98 9.45 -1.35
CA GLU A 143 18.75 8.73 -0.34
C GLU A 143 20.02 9.50 0.08
N GLN A 144 20.76 10.08 -0.87
CA GLN A 144 21.94 10.89 -0.54
C GLN A 144 21.58 12.16 0.23
N VAL A 145 20.45 12.80 -0.09
CA VAL A 145 19.94 13.95 0.68
C VAL A 145 19.60 13.53 2.11
N ARG A 146 18.91 12.39 2.27
CA ARG A 146 18.56 11.84 3.58
C ARG A 146 19.78 11.52 4.44
N LEU A 147 20.86 11.04 3.83
CA LEU A 147 22.14 10.79 4.49
C LEU A 147 22.98 12.05 4.73
N GLY A 148 22.54 13.22 4.23
CA GLY A 148 23.25 14.49 4.36
C GLY A 148 24.44 14.64 3.40
N HIS A 149 24.55 13.78 2.38
CA HIS A 149 25.60 13.85 1.37
C HIS A 149 25.30 14.84 0.24
N LEU A 150 24.02 15.14 -0.02
CA LEU A 150 23.57 16.13 -1.00
C LEU A 150 22.57 17.09 -0.37
N THR A 151 22.51 18.31 -0.89
CA THR A 151 21.38 19.23 -0.65
C THR A 151 20.25 18.94 -1.64
N GLU A 152 19.03 19.39 -1.34
CA GLU A 152 17.89 19.26 -2.28
C GLU A 152 18.16 19.95 -3.62
N ALA A 153 18.87 21.08 -3.62
CA ALA A 153 19.22 21.81 -4.83
C ALA A 153 20.19 20.99 -5.71
N GLU A 154 21.23 20.41 -5.11
CA GLU A 154 22.17 19.54 -5.83
C GLU A 154 21.50 18.28 -6.36
N ALA A 155 20.57 17.69 -5.60
CA ALA A 155 19.82 16.50 -6.01
C ALA A 155 19.01 16.72 -7.29
N ARG A 156 18.41 17.92 -7.48
CA ARG A 156 17.62 18.26 -8.67
C ARG A 156 18.45 18.31 -9.95
N GLU A 157 19.70 18.75 -9.87
CA GLU A 157 20.59 18.89 -11.02
C GLU A 157 21.54 17.68 -11.20
N HIS A 158 21.47 16.69 -10.30
CA HIS A 158 22.37 15.56 -10.31
C HIS A 158 22.14 14.63 -11.51
N GLN A 159 23.22 14.10 -12.09
CA GLN A 159 23.19 13.16 -13.22
C GLN A 159 22.39 11.88 -12.96
N TRP A 160 22.24 11.48 -11.69
CA TRP A 160 21.49 10.29 -11.26
C TRP A 160 20.12 10.61 -10.64
N ARG A 161 19.58 11.80 -10.92
CA ARG A 161 18.27 12.23 -10.37
C ARG A 161 17.12 11.29 -10.72
N SER A 162 17.19 10.61 -11.86
CA SER A 162 16.18 9.66 -12.35
C SER A 162 16.47 8.21 -11.97
N VAL A 163 17.48 7.94 -11.13
CA VAL A 163 17.79 6.57 -10.70
C VAL A 163 16.90 6.21 -9.51
N VAL A 164 15.87 5.43 -9.78
CA VAL A 164 14.95 4.89 -8.77
C VAL A 164 15.65 3.78 -7.97
N SER A 165 15.60 3.87 -6.64
CA SER A 165 16.21 2.92 -5.71
C SER A 165 15.24 1.84 -5.19
N ASN A 166 13.95 2.00 -5.46
CA ASN A 166 12.90 1.04 -5.09
C ASN A 166 11.77 1.04 -6.14
N ALA A 167 11.49 -0.10 -6.74
CA ALA A 167 10.45 -0.26 -7.75
C ALA A 167 9.81 -1.64 -7.66
N LEU A 168 8.60 -1.77 -8.20
CA LEU A 168 7.97 -3.08 -8.38
C LEU A 168 8.67 -3.86 -9.49
N GLY A 169 8.77 -5.18 -9.32
CA GLY A 169 9.42 -6.10 -10.26
C GLY A 169 10.92 -6.34 -9.99
N GLY A 170 11.55 -5.55 -9.11
CA GLY A 170 12.98 -5.67 -8.80
C GLY A 170 13.33 -6.79 -7.81
N GLU A 171 12.61 -6.88 -6.69
CA GLU A 171 12.83 -7.90 -5.64
C GLU A 171 11.53 -8.64 -5.33
N GLU A 172 11.59 -9.91 -4.93
CA GLU A 172 10.38 -10.72 -4.64
C GLU A 172 9.55 -10.08 -3.51
N ARG A 173 10.24 -9.51 -2.52
CA ARG A 173 9.62 -8.80 -1.40
C ARG A 173 9.70 -7.31 -1.64
N VAL A 174 8.54 -6.67 -1.81
CA VAL A 174 8.47 -5.22 -2.02
C VAL A 174 8.73 -4.47 -0.71
N ARG A 175 9.56 -3.42 -0.80
CA ARG A 175 9.73 -2.44 0.26
C ARG A 175 8.64 -1.38 0.09
N LEU A 176 7.68 -1.35 1.00
CA LEU A 176 6.49 -0.53 0.92
C LEU A 176 6.48 0.52 2.03
N GLU A 177 6.20 1.76 1.67
CA GLU A 177 5.67 2.75 2.60
C GLU A 177 4.14 2.69 2.60
N LEU A 178 3.56 2.42 3.77
CA LEU A 178 2.11 2.41 3.95
C LEU A 178 1.73 3.11 5.25
N TYR A 179 0.91 4.15 5.13
CA TYR A 179 0.34 4.84 6.27
C TYR A 179 -1.04 5.41 5.96
N GLY A 180 -1.78 5.78 7.00
CA GLY A 180 -3.13 6.33 6.87
C GLY A 180 -3.31 7.64 7.61
N PHE A 181 -4.25 8.45 7.12
CA PHE A 181 -4.62 9.72 7.74
C PHE A 181 -6.12 10.01 7.58
N ALA A 182 -6.64 10.83 8.49
CA ALA A 182 -8.03 11.27 8.46
C ALA A 182 -8.24 12.32 7.36
N LEU A 183 -9.31 12.15 6.60
CA LEU A 183 -9.79 13.11 5.61
C LEU A 183 -10.75 14.11 6.24
N LYS A 184 -10.75 15.31 5.69
CA LYS A 184 -11.64 16.43 6.02
C LYS A 184 -12.38 16.86 4.76
N GLN A 185 -13.56 17.42 4.95
CA GLN A 185 -14.26 18.08 3.85
C GLN A 185 -13.40 19.19 3.27
N GLY A 186 -13.34 19.28 1.95
CA GLY A 186 -12.53 20.24 1.21
C GLY A 186 -11.07 19.84 1.03
N ASP A 187 -10.66 18.65 1.48
CA ASP A 187 -9.37 18.09 1.09
C ASP A 187 -9.36 17.78 -0.41
N ARG A 188 -8.24 18.11 -1.05
CA ARG A 188 -7.95 17.70 -2.43
C ARG A 188 -6.64 16.93 -2.45
N LEU A 189 -6.68 15.72 -2.98
CA LEU A 189 -5.54 14.82 -3.10
C LEU A 189 -5.09 14.77 -4.56
N MET A 190 -3.78 14.70 -4.78
CA MET A 190 -3.21 14.51 -6.11
C MET A 190 -2.18 13.38 -6.07
N LEU A 191 -2.25 12.49 -7.05
CA LEU A 191 -1.20 11.51 -7.37
C LEU A 191 -0.60 11.87 -8.73
N CYS A 192 0.70 11.75 -8.90
CA CYS A 192 1.32 12.01 -10.20
C CYS A 192 2.63 11.24 -10.42
N SER A 193 2.97 10.99 -11.69
CA SER A 193 4.30 10.52 -12.10
C SER A 193 5.33 11.65 -12.02
N ASP A 194 6.61 11.30 -12.19
CA ASP A 194 7.72 12.26 -12.14
C ASP A 194 7.67 13.24 -13.34
N GLY A 195 7.09 12.85 -14.47
CA GLY A 195 6.92 13.74 -15.63
C GLY A 195 6.01 14.94 -15.39
N LEU A 196 5.22 14.94 -14.31
CA LEU A 196 4.59 16.17 -13.80
C LEU A 196 5.48 16.87 -12.78
N SER A 197 5.83 16.17 -11.70
CA SER A 197 6.46 16.78 -10.51
C SER A 197 7.96 17.10 -10.66
N GLY A 198 8.58 16.63 -11.74
CA GLY A 198 9.94 16.92 -12.14
C GLY A 198 10.08 18.13 -13.05
N VAL A 199 8.97 18.66 -13.58
CA VAL A 199 8.98 19.85 -14.46
C VAL A 199 8.11 20.99 -13.96
N VAL A 200 6.97 20.69 -13.32
CA VAL A 200 6.11 21.71 -12.72
C VAL A 200 6.51 21.90 -11.26
N GLU A 201 6.87 23.13 -10.91
CA GLU A 201 7.27 23.49 -9.55
C GLU A 201 6.10 23.42 -8.56
N GLU A 202 6.39 23.15 -7.29
CA GLU A 202 5.35 22.94 -6.26
C GLU A 202 4.43 24.15 -6.05
N HIS A 203 4.95 25.37 -6.25
CA HIS A 203 4.13 26.59 -6.13
C HIS A 203 3.08 26.69 -7.23
N ASP A 204 3.40 26.25 -8.45
CA ASP A 204 2.46 26.18 -9.57
C ASP A 204 1.46 25.04 -9.38
N LEU A 205 1.90 23.88 -8.89
CA LEU A 205 1.02 22.79 -8.49
C LEU A 205 0.00 23.25 -7.43
N LYS A 206 0.46 23.98 -6.39
CA LYS A 206 -0.39 24.56 -5.34
C LYS A 206 -1.43 25.51 -5.94
N ALA A 207 -1.01 26.40 -6.84
CA ALA A 207 -1.91 27.35 -7.50
C ALA A 207 -2.98 26.62 -8.33
N MET A 208 -2.57 25.69 -9.20
CA MET A 208 -3.48 24.94 -10.08
C MET A 208 -4.49 24.10 -9.30
N LEU A 209 -4.05 23.40 -8.26
CA LEU A 209 -4.94 22.63 -7.38
C LEU A 209 -5.90 23.56 -6.61
N GLY A 210 -5.52 24.81 -6.35
CA GLY A 210 -6.29 25.81 -5.62
C GLY A 210 -7.34 26.58 -6.44
N TRP A 211 -7.41 26.42 -7.76
CA TRP A 211 -8.34 27.18 -8.62
C TRP A 211 -9.83 26.83 -8.42
N GLY A 212 -10.15 25.80 -7.66
CA GLY A 212 -11.54 25.36 -7.45
C GLY A 212 -12.20 24.77 -8.71
N LEU A 213 -11.40 24.40 -9.72
CA LEU A 213 -11.88 23.71 -10.91
C LEU A 213 -12.23 22.25 -10.59
N PRO A 214 -13.17 21.62 -11.32
CA PRO A 214 -13.45 20.19 -11.18
C PRO A 214 -12.19 19.33 -11.40
N PRO A 215 -12.08 18.16 -10.75
CA PRO A 215 -10.90 17.29 -10.87
C PRO A 215 -10.50 16.97 -12.32
N ALA A 216 -11.46 16.65 -13.18
CA ALA A 216 -11.24 16.35 -14.60
C ALA A 216 -10.60 17.52 -15.37
N ILE A 217 -11.00 18.76 -15.08
CA ILE A 217 -10.39 19.95 -15.70
C ILE A 217 -9.03 20.24 -15.07
N THR A 218 -8.88 19.99 -13.77
CA THR A 218 -7.62 20.20 -13.05
C THR A 218 -6.52 19.30 -13.60
N VAL A 219 -6.78 17.99 -13.80
CA VAL A 219 -5.80 17.08 -14.41
C VAL A 219 -5.42 17.48 -15.84
N GLN A 220 -6.37 17.97 -16.64
CA GLN A 220 -6.06 18.50 -17.97
C GLN A 220 -5.08 19.69 -17.88
N ARG A 221 -5.33 20.63 -16.97
CA ARG A 221 -4.44 21.79 -16.79
C ARG A 221 -3.05 21.40 -16.29
N LEU A 222 -2.96 20.42 -15.40
CA LEU A 222 -1.68 19.89 -14.90
C LEU A 222 -0.85 19.28 -16.04
N VAL A 223 -1.48 18.42 -16.85
CA VAL A 223 -0.82 17.79 -18.00
C VAL A 223 -0.46 18.82 -19.08
N ASP A 224 -1.34 19.77 -19.37
CA ASP A 224 -1.07 20.87 -20.31
C ASP A 224 0.12 21.72 -19.86
N ALA A 225 0.25 21.99 -18.55
CA ALA A 225 1.37 22.73 -17.99
C ALA A 225 2.70 21.99 -18.19
N ALA A 226 2.76 20.70 -17.83
CA ALA A 226 3.95 19.87 -18.06
C ALA A 226 4.33 19.81 -19.55
N ASN A 227 3.34 19.66 -20.42
CA ASN A 227 3.54 19.65 -21.87
C ASN A 227 3.99 21.01 -22.44
N SER A 228 3.53 22.11 -21.85
CA SER A 228 3.93 23.47 -22.25
C SER A 228 5.36 23.79 -21.84
N LEU A 229 5.87 23.13 -20.79
CA LEU A 229 7.27 23.18 -20.35
C LEU A 229 8.17 22.20 -21.14
N GLY A 230 7.68 21.69 -22.28
CA GLY A 230 8.45 20.86 -23.20
C GLY A 230 8.20 19.36 -23.09
N GLY A 231 7.40 18.90 -22.11
CA GLY A 231 6.96 17.51 -21.95
C GLY A 231 8.05 16.46 -22.15
N PRO A 232 9.12 16.48 -21.32
CA PRO A 232 10.28 15.61 -21.48
C PRO A 232 9.98 14.14 -21.18
N ASP A 233 8.93 13.87 -20.40
CA ASP A 233 8.51 12.52 -20.04
C ASP A 233 7.02 12.27 -20.21
N ASN A 234 6.60 11.03 -19.99
CA ASN A 234 5.20 10.66 -19.80
C ASN A 234 4.63 11.37 -18.58
N VAL A 235 3.37 11.80 -18.65
CA VAL A 235 2.75 12.61 -17.61
C VAL A 235 1.41 12.01 -17.24
N THR A 236 1.29 11.58 -15.99
CA THR A 236 0.05 11.03 -15.44
C THR A 236 -0.31 11.71 -14.15
N ALA A 237 -1.58 12.08 -14.00
CA ALA A 237 -2.11 12.72 -12.81
C ALA A 237 -3.51 12.22 -12.47
N VAL A 238 -3.73 11.99 -11.17
CA VAL A 238 -5.05 11.76 -10.59
C VAL A 238 -5.33 12.85 -9.57
N VAL A 239 -6.49 13.48 -9.63
CA VAL A 239 -6.98 14.43 -8.61
C VAL A 239 -8.26 13.86 -7.99
N VAL A 240 -8.37 13.93 -6.67
CA VAL A 240 -9.53 13.44 -5.91
C VAL A 240 -9.98 14.51 -4.92
N ASP A 241 -11.24 14.91 -5.02
CA ASP A 241 -11.89 15.86 -4.12
C ASP A 241 -12.71 15.14 -3.05
N VAL A 242 -12.57 15.60 -1.80
CA VAL A 242 -13.34 15.13 -0.65
C VAL A 242 -14.47 16.14 -0.35
N ASP A 243 -15.60 15.98 -1.03
CA ASP A 243 -16.72 16.94 -0.97
C ASP A 243 -17.51 16.87 0.35
N CYS A 244 -17.49 15.73 1.02
CA CYS A 244 -18.23 15.53 2.26
C CYS A 244 -17.41 14.80 3.31
N GLN A 245 -17.60 15.21 4.57
CA GLN A 245 -16.97 14.52 5.68
C GLN A 245 -17.69 13.21 5.98
N GLN A 246 -16.90 12.13 6.05
CA GLN A 246 -17.37 10.80 6.40
C GLN A 246 -16.82 10.37 7.76
N PRO A 247 -17.51 9.46 8.50
CA PRO A 247 -17.00 8.95 9.75
C PRO A 247 -15.70 8.16 9.52
N LEU A 248 -14.79 8.19 10.49
CA LEU A 248 -13.59 7.36 10.44
C LEU A 248 -13.96 5.86 10.43
N PRO A 249 -13.13 5.03 9.77
CA PRO A 249 -13.29 3.60 9.84
C PRO A 249 -13.00 3.04 11.24
N SER A 250 -13.43 1.81 11.50
CA SER A 250 -13.28 1.14 12.80
C SER A 250 -11.91 0.48 13.01
N TYR A 251 -11.03 0.48 12.00
CA TYR A 251 -9.66 -0.02 12.13
C TYR A 251 -8.70 1.14 12.41
N SER A 252 -7.60 0.81 13.09
CA SER A 252 -6.49 1.75 13.31
C SER A 252 -5.78 2.08 12.00
N LEU A 253 -5.56 3.36 11.76
CA LEU A 253 -4.75 3.83 10.63
C LEU A 253 -3.28 3.52 10.91
N PRO A 254 -2.52 2.93 9.96
CA PRO A 254 -1.10 2.71 10.16
C PRO A 254 -0.39 4.08 10.27
N PRO A 255 0.52 4.26 11.23
CA PRO A 255 1.27 5.51 11.38
C PRO A 255 2.28 5.67 10.23
N ARG A 256 2.64 6.91 9.91
CA ARG A 256 3.77 7.20 9.02
C ARG A 256 5.06 6.75 9.70
N GLN A 257 5.90 6.04 8.97
CA GLN A 257 7.22 5.62 9.42
C GLN A 257 8.25 6.63 8.91
N ASN A 258 9.23 6.96 9.75
CA ASN A 258 10.30 7.90 9.40
C ASN A 258 11.58 7.19 8.92
N ASP A 259 11.66 5.87 9.10
CA ASP A 259 12.84 5.07 8.77
C ASP A 259 12.82 4.57 7.30
N GLY A 260 11.86 5.05 6.49
CA GLY A 260 11.67 4.69 5.08
C GLY A 260 10.85 3.42 4.85
N PRO A 261 10.93 2.81 3.65
CA PRO A 261 10.07 1.71 3.26
C PRO A 261 10.50 0.39 3.91
N ILE A 262 9.51 -0.38 4.36
CA ILE A 262 9.69 -1.68 5.02
C ILE A 262 9.10 -2.82 4.19
N TYR A 263 9.60 -4.03 4.35
CA TYR A 263 9.05 -5.18 3.64
C TYR A 263 7.59 -5.46 4.02
N VAL A 264 6.76 -5.80 3.02
CA VAL A 264 5.32 -6.06 3.22
C VAL A 264 5.05 -7.17 4.23
N ASP A 265 5.89 -8.21 4.28
CA ASP A 265 5.79 -9.30 5.25
C ASP A 265 5.98 -8.81 6.69
N VAL A 266 6.89 -7.87 6.94
CA VAL A 266 7.09 -7.21 8.24
C VAL A 266 5.84 -6.38 8.59
N LEU A 267 5.28 -5.67 7.61
CA LEU A 267 4.08 -4.85 7.81
C LEU A 267 2.86 -5.70 8.17
N LEU A 268 2.63 -6.79 7.42
CA LEU A 268 1.53 -7.73 7.65
C LEU A 268 1.79 -8.65 8.86
N GLY A 269 3.05 -8.93 9.14
CA GLY A 269 3.53 -9.82 10.19
C GLY A 269 3.56 -9.17 11.57
N SER A 270 3.64 -7.84 11.66
CA SER A 270 3.75 -7.10 12.94
C SER A 270 2.48 -7.15 13.82
N ARG A 271 1.38 -7.76 13.37
CA ARG A 271 0.27 -8.18 14.25
C ARG A 271 0.43 -9.57 14.88
N LYS A 272 1.44 -10.33 14.49
CA LYS A 272 2.02 -11.38 15.32
C LYS A 272 3.28 -10.79 15.92
N GLY A 273 3.14 -10.00 16.99
CA GLY A 273 4.22 -9.97 17.97
C GLY A 273 4.56 -11.43 18.24
N SER A 274 5.75 -11.87 17.84
CA SER A 274 6.20 -13.24 18.04
C SER A 274 5.98 -13.50 19.52
N SER A 275 5.03 -14.39 19.81
CA SER A 275 4.60 -14.57 21.20
C SER A 275 5.86 -14.85 22.03
N PRO A 276 5.92 -14.45 23.30
CA PRO A 276 7.07 -14.79 24.16
C PRO A 276 7.44 -16.29 24.11
N LEU A 277 6.51 -17.13 23.67
CA LEU A 277 6.66 -18.56 23.39
C LEU A 277 7.56 -18.89 22.20
N VAL A 278 7.53 -18.10 21.13
CA VAL A 278 8.45 -18.27 19.99
C VAL A 278 9.87 -18.01 20.45
N TYR A 279 10.10 -16.94 21.22
CA TYR A 279 11.39 -16.66 21.83
C TYR A 279 11.81 -17.72 22.84
N ALA A 280 10.88 -18.23 23.66
CA ALA A 280 11.14 -19.33 24.58
C ALA A 280 11.52 -20.64 23.85
N ALA A 281 10.85 -20.96 22.73
CA ALA A 281 11.18 -22.11 21.91
C ALA A 281 12.57 -21.97 21.26
N LEU A 282 12.90 -20.78 20.76
CA LEU A 282 14.21 -20.50 20.16
C LEU A 282 15.34 -20.57 21.20
N ALA A 283 15.10 -20.05 22.42
CA ALA A 283 16.01 -20.17 23.54
C ALA A 283 16.22 -21.64 23.95
N LEU A 284 15.14 -22.44 23.98
CA LEU A 284 15.21 -23.86 24.31
C LEU A 284 16.07 -24.63 23.29
N VAL A 285 15.89 -24.37 21.99
CA VAL A 285 16.75 -24.94 20.93
C VAL A 285 18.20 -24.49 21.10
N TYR A 286 18.45 -23.22 21.38
CA TYR A 286 19.80 -22.69 21.58
C TYR A 286 20.51 -23.35 22.76
N PHE A 287 19.87 -23.42 23.94
CA PHE A 287 20.45 -24.04 25.12
C PHE A 287 20.62 -25.56 24.97
N ALA A 288 19.73 -26.23 24.22
CA ALA A 288 19.88 -27.64 23.90
C ALA A 288 21.10 -27.92 23.03
N LEU A 289 21.31 -27.10 21.99
CA LEU A 289 22.49 -27.20 21.11
C LEU A 289 23.78 -26.85 21.87
N MET A 290 23.75 -25.80 22.70
CA MET A 290 24.89 -25.40 23.53
C MET A 290 25.23 -26.49 24.56
N GLY A 291 24.23 -27.05 25.25
CA GLY A 291 24.41 -28.13 26.22
C GLY A 291 24.95 -29.41 25.56
N ALA A 292 24.46 -29.74 24.37
CA ALA A 292 24.94 -30.86 23.57
C ALA A 292 26.40 -30.70 23.10
N LEU A 293 26.88 -29.47 22.92
CA LEU A 293 28.26 -29.17 22.59
C LEU A 293 29.18 -29.22 23.82
N LEU A 294 28.70 -28.73 24.97
CA LEU A 294 29.47 -28.67 26.22
C LEU A 294 29.57 -30.01 26.96
N PHE A 295 28.52 -30.85 26.89
CA PHE A 295 28.44 -32.12 27.61
C PHE A 295 28.29 -33.27 26.63
N GLN A 296 29.42 -33.71 26.07
CA GLN A 296 29.44 -34.72 25.00
C GLN A 296 28.94 -36.10 25.44
N GLU A 297 29.16 -36.51 26.69
CA GLU A 297 28.70 -37.82 27.18
C GLU A 297 27.18 -37.89 27.37
N GLU A 298 26.54 -36.78 27.74
CA GLU A 298 25.09 -36.69 27.98
C GLU A 298 24.32 -36.12 26.79
N ARG A 299 24.98 -36.00 25.62
CA ARG A 299 24.44 -35.31 24.45
C ARG A 299 23.10 -35.88 23.97
N THR A 300 22.97 -37.19 23.93
CA THR A 300 21.74 -37.88 23.49
C THR A 300 20.58 -37.66 24.46
N PHE A 301 20.88 -37.58 25.77
CA PHE A 301 19.91 -37.27 26.79
C PHE A 301 19.44 -35.80 26.72
N ILE A 302 20.37 -34.85 26.62
CA ILE A 302 20.07 -33.42 26.51
C ILE A 302 19.21 -33.11 25.27
N LEU A 303 19.56 -33.69 24.12
CA LEU A 303 18.81 -33.48 22.88
C LEU A 303 17.41 -34.12 22.91
N SER A 304 17.26 -35.30 23.51
CA SER A 304 15.96 -35.98 23.60
C SER A 304 14.99 -35.28 24.55
N VAL A 305 15.46 -34.82 25.71
CA VAL A 305 14.65 -34.03 26.66
C VAL A 305 14.24 -32.69 26.05
N SER A 306 15.17 -32.01 25.37
CA SER A 306 14.90 -30.73 24.72
C SER A 306 13.93 -30.86 23.54
N ALA A 307 14.05 -31.94 22.75
CA ALA A 307 13.10 -32.25 21.68
C ALA A 307 11.69 -32.51 22.22
N ALA A 308 11.57 -33.27 23.32
CA ALA A 308 10.28 -33.51 23.98
C ALA A 308 9.65 -32.21 24.51
N ALA A 309 10.45 -31.33 25.13
CA ALA A 309 10.00 -30.03 25.60
C ALA A 309 9.55 -29.11 24.45
N LEU A 310 10.29 -29.09 23.33
CA LEU A 310 9.93 -28.31 22.14
C LEU A 310 8.61 -28.80 21.52
N ILE A 311 8.42 -30.12 21.42
CA ILE A 311 7.17 -30.72 20.95
C ILE A 311 6.01 -30.32 21.88
N GLY A 312 6.22 -30.33 23.19
CA GLY A 312 5.24 -29.86 24.18
C GLY A 312 4.83 -28.40 23.96
N VAL A 313 5.80 -27.51 23.75
CA VAL A 313 5.54 -26.08 23.47
C VAL A 313 4.76 -25.91 22.15
N LEU A 314 5.14 -26.63 21.09
CA LEU A 314 4.46 -26.57 19.79
C LEU A 314 3.01 -27.08 19.87
N LEU A 315 2.78 -28.18 20.59
CA LEU A 315 1.43 -28.71 20.82
C LEU A 315 0.57 -27.75 21.64
N TRP A 316 1.14 -27.13 22.67
CA TRP A 316 0.44 -26.14 23.48
C TRP A 316 0.12 -24.86 22.67
N MET A 317 1.06 -24.39 21.85
CA MET A 317 0.83 -23.28 20.92
C MET A 317 -0.30 -23.59 19.93
N LYS A 318 -0.32 -24.79 19.35
CA LYS A 318 -1.37 -25.25 18.44
C LYS A 318 -2.73 -25.28 19.15
N TRP A 319 -2.80 -25.87 20.34
CA TRP A 319 -4.02 -25.93 21.15
C TRP A 319 -4.55 -24.55 21.55
N HIS A 320 -3.66 -23.68 22.02
CA HIS A 320 -4.02 -22.32 22.42
C HIS A 320 -4.46 -21.46 21.22
N SER A 321 -3.84 -21.64 20.05
CA SER A 321 -4.29 -20.99 18.81
C SER A 321 -5.69 -21.46 18.40
N GLN A 322 -5.97 -22.76 18.51
CA GLN A 322 -7.29 -23.33 18.23
C GLN A 322 -8.36 -22.84 19.21
N ARG A 323 -8.04 -22.72 20.51
CA ARG A 323 -8.95 -22.15 21.50
C ARG A 323 -9.25 -20.67 21.26
N ARG A 324 -8.25 -19.86 20.86
CA ARG A 324 -8.48 -18.46 20.47
C ARG A 324 -9.38 -18.36 19.23
N LEU A 325 -9.19 -19.23 18.25
CA LEU A 325 -10.06 -19.34 17.08
C LEU A 325 -11.50 -19.73 17.44
N GLN A 326 -11.69 -20.60 18.43
CA GLN A 326 -13.03 -20.97 18.93
C GLN A 326 -13.70 -19.86 19.76
N GLN A 327 -12.92 -19.06 20.49
CA GLN A 327 -13.43 -17.90 21.25
C GLN A 327 -13.70 -16.66 20.38
N ALA A 328 -13.07 -16.58 19.20
CA ALA A 328 -13.29 -15.51 18.21
C ALA A 328 -14.49 -15.77 17.27
N LEU A 329 -15.23 -16.88 17.44
CA LEU A 329 -16.54 -17.05 16.81
C LEU A 329 -17.55 -16.15 17.53
N PRO A 330 -18.28 -15.26 16.83
CA PRO A 330 -19.16 -14.29 17.46
C PRO A 330 -20.28 -14.97 18.27
N GLN A 331 -20.61 -14.39 19.42
CA GLN A 331 -21.77 -14.72 20.26
C GLN A 331 -23.12 -14.69 19.50
N ALA A 332 -23.14 -14.19 18.25
CA ALA A 332 -24.29 -14.18 17.35
C ALA A 332 -24.81 -15.57 16.92
N LEU A 333 -24.07 -16.67 17.15
CA LEU A 333 -24.56 -18.04 16.91
C LEU A 333 -25.10 -18.76 18.15
N ARG A 334 -25.14 -18.10 19.33
CA ARG A 334 -25.71 -18.68 20.57
C ARG A 334 -27.20 -18.37 20.80
N LEU A 335 -27.84 -17.56 19.97
CA LEU A 335 -29.30 -17.34 20.00
C LEU A 335 -30.00 -18.14 18.90
N LYS A 336 -29.90 -19.48 18.98
CA LYS A 336 -30.84 -20.41 18.33
C LYS A 336 -30.83 -21.76 19.06
N LYS A 337 -31.10 -21.75 20.37
CA LYS A 337 -31.42 -22.96 21.13
C LYS A 337 -32.34 -22.71 22.34
N THR A 338 -33.16 -21.67 22.28
CA THR A 338 -34.27 -21.41 23.22
C THR A 338 -35.51 -20.98 22.44
N ALA A 339 -35.97 -21.84 21.54
CA ALA A 339 -37.37 -21.86 21.14
C ALA A 339 -37.84 -23.27 21.46
N GLY A 340 -38.54 -23.41 22.60
CA GLY A 340 -39.17 -24.66 22.99
C GLY A 340 -40.24 -25.06 21.96
N PRO A 341 -40.61 -26.35 21.90
CA PRO A 341 -41.67 -26.79 21.00
C PRO A 341 -42.99 -26.09 21.36
N PRO A 342 -43.84 -25.75 20.36
CA PRO A 342 -45.17 -25.23 20.63
C PRO A 342 -45.95 -26.28 21.43
N LYS A 343 -46.48 -25.88 22.58
CA LYS A 343 -47.42 -26.70 23.34
C LYS A 343 -48.72 -26.83 22.57
N ASP A 344 -49.19 -28.07 22.49
CA ASP A 344 -50.46 -28.47 21.94
C ASP A 344 -51.63 -27.65 22.47
N GLN A 345 -52.53 -27.36 21.52
CA GLN A 345 -53.84 -26.77 21.71
C GLN A 345 -54.84 -27.93 21.59
N GLN A 346 -55.36 -28.40 22.72
CA GLN A 346 -56.51 -29.31 22.96
C GLN A 346 -56.58 -29.41 24.51
N ASP A 347 -57.64 -29.12 25.26
CA ASP A 347 -59.07 -29.08 25.00
C ASP A 347 -59.81 -28.34 26.16
N LEU A 348 -60.97 -27.77 25.82
CA LEU A 348 -62.21 -27.63 26.61
C LEU A 348 -62.26 -26.74 27.89
N ASN A 349 -62.85 -25.54 27.74
CA ASN A 349 -64.18 -25.20 28.28
C ASN A 349 -64.73 -23.91 27.64
#